data_AF-A0AA87U7A0-F1
#
_entry.id   AF-A0AA87U7A0-F1
#
_cell.length_a   1.000
_cell.length_b   1.000
_cell.length_c   1.000
_cell.angle_alpha   90.00
_cell.angle_beta   90.00
_cell.angle_gamma   90.00
#
_symmetry.space_group_name_H-M   'P 1'
#
loop_
_entity.id
_entity.type
_entity.pdbx_description
1 polymer ?
#
loop_
_entity_poly.entity_id
_entity_poly.type
_entity_poly.pdbx_seq_one_letter_code
_entity_poly.pdbx_strand_id
1 'polypeptide(L)'
;MKNVVMSDAAAFDGGNRSEIAGVSILMATYAREEASNLYASLESLRIQTRPADQIVLVIDGAIDEAQEKVIATFATLDAPWEFTVLRLQQNGGLARALNAGLGVCTRSVIMRMDSDDICLPDRIQVEVEFLETHPEIGLVASWAEEFYHENPSSTRLRVAPTVHDAVVQALRWRNIIVHPSVAIRAHFLRSAEGYNSKFGLLEDYDLWIRLVLAGVRFHVIPKVLIKSRTGMGLNERRGGWRYVTNEVRFRLHFLKAGFLSFNQFLVVTTLYTGFRMISGSLRGRMYAFVRN
;
A
#
# COMPACT_ATOMS: atom_id res chain seq x y z
N MET A 1 -18.96 -46.03 20.39
CA MET A 1 -18.70 -44.60 20.19
C MET A 1 -17.72 -44.47 19.04
N LYS A 2 -18.09 -43.73 17.99
CA LYS A 2 -17.44 -43.71 16.68
C LYS A 2 -16.14 -42.90 16.72
N ASN A 3 -15.04 -43.51 16.29
CA ASN A 3 -13.80 -42.83 15.95
C ASN A 3 -14.03 -42.01 14.66
N VAL A 4 -13.85 -40.70 14.73
CA VAL A 4 -13.82 -39.82 13.56
C VAL A 4 -12.35 -39.67 13.17
N VAL A 5 -12.02 -40.33 12.06
CA VAL A 5 -10.78 -40.18 11.31
C VAL A 5 -10.73 -38.75 10.76
N MET A 6 -9.66 -38.01 11.05
CA MET A 6 -9.38 -36.74 10.39
C MET A 6 -9.08 -37.02 8.92
N SER A 7 -9.92 -36.48 8.04
CA SER A 7 -9.78 -36.59 6.59
C SER A 7 -8.69 -35.64 6.09
N ASP A 8 -7.91 -36.20 5.18
CA ASP A 8 -6.80 -35.62 4.44
C ASP A 8 -7.01 -34.19 3.93
N ALA A 9 -5.94 -33.40 4.03
CA ALA A 9 -5.76 -32.17 3.29
C ALA A 9 -5.94 -32.46 1.80
N ALA A 10 -6.94 -31.82 1.19
CA ALA A 10 -7.18 -31.90 -0.24
C ALA A 10 -5.94 -31.38 -0.98
N ALA A 11 -5.29 -32.29 -1.69
CA ALA A 11 -4.29 -31.99 -2.70
C ALA A 11 -4.91 -31.04 -3.75
N PHE A 12 -4.25 -29.91 -3.96
CA PHE A 12 -4.58 -28.98 -5.03
C PHE A 12 -4.01 -29.57 -6.33
N ASP A 13 -4.89 -30.18 -7.13
CA ASP A 13 -4.58 -30.77 -8.43
C ASP A 13 -4.21 -29.67 -9.44
N GLY A 14 -3.20 -29.97 -10.25
CA GLY A 14 -2.62 -29.06 -11.23
C GLY A 14 -3.42 -29.04 -12.53
N GLY A 15 -3.67 -27.84 -13.05
CA GLY A 15 -4.10 -27.68 -14.43
C GLY A 15 -4.68 -26.30 -14.74
N ASN A 16 -3.84 -25.35 -15.18
CA ASN A 16 -3.87 -24.84 -16.55
C ASN A 16 -2.69 -23.89 -16.79
N ARG A 17 -2.18 -23.85 -18.02
CA ARG A 17 -1.11 -22.93 -18.43
C ARG A 17 -1.58 -21.48 -18.27
N SER A 18 -0.85 -20.70 -17.46
CA SER A 18 -0.60 -19.25 -17.58
C SER A 18 -1.68 -18.46 -18.34
N GLU A 19 -2.84 -18.25 -17.72
CA GLU A 19 -3.57 -17.01 -17.99
C GLU A 19 -2.77 -15.89 -17.31
N ILE A 20 -2.43 -14.86 -18.09
CA ILE A 20 -1.77 -13.66 -17.56
C ILE A 20 -2.66 -13.13 -16.43
N ALA A 21 -2.10 -12.97 -15.23
CA ALA A 21 -2.88 -12.59 -14.07
C ALA A 21 -3.51 -11.22 -14.32
N GLY A 22 -4.84 -11.14 -14.34
CA GLY A 22 -5.54 -9.87 -14.48
C GLY A 22 -5.20 -8.92 -13.33
N VAL A 23 -5.10 -7.62 -13.63
CA VAL A 23 -4.69 -6.55 -12.71
C VAL A 23 -5.78 -5.50 -12.55
N SER A 24 -6.22 -5.30 -11.30
CA SER A 24 -6.97 -4.14 -10.88
C SER A 24 -6.03 -3.16 -10.18
N ILE A 25 -5.90 -1.94 -10.70
CA ILE A 25 -5.28 -0.83 -9.99
C ILE A 25 -6.32 -0.26 -9.02
N LEU A 26 -5.97 -0.11 -7.75
CA LEU A 26 -6.83 0.46 -6.70
C LEU A 26 -6.25 1.78 -6.20
N MET A 27 -6.98 2.86 -6.46
CA MET A 27 -6.62 4.24 -6.12
C MET A 27 -7.73 4.92 -5.34
N ALA A 28 -7.36 5.92 -4.54
CA ALA A 28 -8.31 6.83 -3.91
C ALA A 28 -7.82 8.28 -4.07
N THR A 29 -8.76 9.19 -4.29
CA THR A 29 -8.53 10.64 -4.32
C THR A 29 -9.54 11.36 -3.44
N TYR A 30 -9.27 12.62 -3.11
CA TYR A 30 -10.06 13.42 -2.18
C TYR A 30 -9.87 14.92 -2.43
N ALA A 31 -10.65 15.75 -1.75
CA ALA A 31 -10.71 17.20 -1.95
C ALA A 31 -9.38 17.98 -1.91
N ARG A 32 -8.31 17.44 -1.30
CA ARG A 32 -7.01 18.14 -1.21
C ARG A 32 -5.97 17.63 -2.19
N GLU A 33 -6.33 16.68 -3.05
CA GLU A 33 -5.47 16.28 -4.15
C GLU A 33 -5.50 17.34 -5.25
N GLU A 34 -4.37 17.60 -5.88
CA GLU A 34 -4.30 18.54 -7.00
C GLU A 34 -4.65 17.84 -8.31
N ALA A 35 -5.46 18.47 -9.15
CA ALA A 35 -5.85 17.91 -10.45
C ALA A 35 -4.63 17.58 -11.34
N SER A 36 -3.56 18.36 -11.28
CA SER A 36 -2.30 18.11 -12.00
C SER A 36 -1.61 16.81 -11.55
N ASN A 37 -1.61 16.54 -10.25
CA ASN A 37 -1.01 15.33 -9.68
C ASN A 37 -1.86 14.10 -10.04
N LEU A 38 -3.19 14.21 -9.93
CA LEU A 38 -4.13 13.18 -10.37
C LEU A 38 -3.96 12.85 -11.86
N TYR A 39 -3.83 13.87 -12.71
CA TYR A 39 -3.58 13.70 -14.13
C TYR A 39 -2.27 12.96 -14.38
N ALA A 40 -1.17 13.39 -13.76
CA ALA A 40 0.13 12.75 -13.92
C ALA A 40 0.14 11.29 -13.44
N SER A 41 -0.59 11.00 -12.35
CA SER A 41 -0.76 9.67 -11.80
C SER A 41 -1.48 8.75 -12.79
N LEU A 42 -2.66 9.14 -13.29
CA LEU A 42 -3.42 8.37 -14.28
C LEU A 42 -2.68 8.25 -15.62
N GLU A 43 -1.98 9.30 -16.06
CA GLU A 43 -1.18 9.28 -17.29
C GLU A 43 -0.02 8.28 -17.19
N SER A 44 0.60 8.15 -16.01
CA SER A 44 1.67 7.17 -15.80
C SER A 44 1.18 5.71 -15.89
N LEU A 45 -0.10 5.45 -15.59
CA LEU A 45 -0.74 4.15 -15.83
C LEU A 45 -1.03 3.92 -17.32
N ARG A 46 -1.31 4.98 -18.08
CA ARG A 46 -1.58 4.90 -19.52
C ARG A 46 -0.39 4.42 -20.32
N ILE A 47 0.81 4.83 -19.93
CA ILE A 47 2.05 4.56 -20.66
C ILE A 47 2.81 3.32 -20.14
N GLN A 48 2.11 2.41 -19.45
CA GLN A 48 2.71 1.15 -19.00
C GLN A 48 2.97 0.21 -20.18
N THR A 49 4.12 -0.47 -20.15
CA THR A 49 4.53 -1.53 -21.09
C THR A 49 3.53 -2.69 -21.13
N ARG A 50 2.98 -3.05 -19.97
CA ARG A 50 1.81 -3.91 -19.80
C ARG A 50 0.66 -3.07 -19.22
N PRO A 51 -0.46 -2.87 -19.91
CA PRO A 51 -1.59 -2.13 -19.35
C PRO A 51 -2.23 -2.88 -18.17
N ALA A 52 -2.92 -2.14 -17.31
CA ALA A 52 -3.85 -2.73 -16.35
C ALA A 52 -5.11 -3.23 -17.07
N ASP A 53 -5.84 -4.15 -16.45
CA ASP A 53 -7.12 -4.65 -16.96
C ASP A 53 -8.30 -3.84 -16.41
N GLN A 54 -8.13 -3.29 -15.21
CA GLN A 54 -9.10 -2.44 -14.53
C GLN A 54 -8.38 -1.36 -13.73
N ILE A 55 -8.89 -0.13 -13.75
CA ILE A 55 -8.48 0.94 -12.85
C ILE A 55 -9.71 1.34 -12.05
N VAL A 56 -9.64 1.17 -10.73
CA VAL A 56 -10.68 1.56 -9.77
C VAL A 56 -10.22 2.83 -9.05
N LEU A 57 -10.88 3.94 -9.35
CA LEU A 57 -10.66 5.22 -8.68
C LEU A 57 -11.81 5.50 -7.70
N VAL A 58 -11.49 5.54 -6.41
CA VAL A 58 -12.43 5.91 -5.37
C VAL A 58 -12.31 7.39 -5.03
N ILE A 59 -13.43 8.11 -5.04
CA ILE A 59 -13.51 9.51 -4.67
C ILE A 59 -14.06 9.58 -3.23
N ASP A 60 -13.20 9.93 -2.27
CA ASP A 60 -13.51 9.94 -0.83
C ASP A 60 -14.08 11.30 -0.38
N GLY A 61 -15.34 11.56 -0.72
CA GLY A 61 -16.04 12.82 -0.44
C GLY A 61 -16.16 13.73 -1.68
N ALA A 62 -16.38 15.02 -1.46
CA ALA A 62 -16.43 15.99 -2.55
C ALA A 62 -15.03 16.24 -3.14
N ILE A 63 -14.99 16.56 -4.44
CA ILE A 63 -13.80 16.99 -5.19
C ILE A 63 -14.13 18.25 -5.98
N ASP A 64 -13.11 18.96 -6.44
CA ASP A 64 -13.29 20.18 -7.23
C ASP A 64 -13.53 19.91 -8.73
N GLU A 65 -13.94 20.95 -9.46
CA GLU A 65 -14.24 20.85 -10.89
C GLU A 65 -13.00 20.48 -11.73
N ALA A 66 -11.80 20.84 -11.28
CA ALA A 66 -10.56 20.54 -12.00
C ALA A 66 -10.25 19.03 -11.91
N GLN A 67 -10.42 18.43 -10.74
CA GLN A 67 -10.33 16.97 -10.54
C GLN A 67 -11.40 16.24 -11.36
N GLU A 68 -12.64 16.74 -11.36
CA GLU A 68 -13.73 16.16 -12.16
C GLU A 68 -13.40 16.13 -13.66
N LYS A 69 -12.81 17.21 -14.20
CA LYS A 69 -12.38 17.29 -15.60
C LYS A 69 -11.31 16.25 -15.94
N VAL A 70 -10.34 16.03 -15.04
CA VAL A 70 -9.33 14.98 -15.23
C VAL A 70 -10.01 13.61 -15.30
N ILE A 71 -10.89 13.30 -14.35
CA ILE A 71 -11.59 12.01 -14.30
C ILE A 71 -12.46 11.80 -15.55
N ALA A 72 -13.19 12.82 -15.99
CA ALA A 72 -13.98 12.77 -17.22
C ALA A 72 -13.12 12.54 -18.47
N THR A 73 -11.92 13.12 -18.52
CA THR A 73 -10.96 12.88 -19.61
C THR A 73 -10.61 11.40 -19.68
N PHE A 74 -10.14 10.81 -18.58
CA PHE A 74 -9.75 9.39 -18.55
C PHE A 74 -10.92 8.42 -18.73
N ALA A 75 -12.14 8.80 -18.33
CA ALA A 75 -13.34 7.97 -18.53
C ALA A 75 -13.79 7.87 -19.99
N THR A 76 -13.36 8.79 -20.85
CA THR A 76 -13.73 8.84 -22.28
C THR A 76 -12.59 8.44 -23.21
N LEU A 77 -11.40 8.15 -22.66
CA LEU A 77 -10.26 7.66 -23.42
C LEU A 77 -10.56 6.25 -23.96
N ASP A 78 -10.20 6.03 -25.22
CA ASP A 78 -10.07 4.69 -25.76
C ASP A 78 -8.79 4.06 -25.19
N ALA A 79 -8.96 3.23 -24.16
CA ALA A 79 -7.87 2.65 -23.39
C ALA A 79 -8.12 1.16 -23.14
N PRO A 80 -7.06 0.34 -23.01
CA PRO A 80 -7.18 -1.11 -22.85
C PRO A 80 -7.70 -1.57 -21.48
N TRP A 81 -8.06 -0.66 -20.58
CA TRP A 81 -8.56 -0.97 -19.24
C TRP A 81 -10.04 -0.58 -19.06
N GLU A 82 -10.71 -1.25 -18.14
CA GLU A 82 -11.98 -0.79 -17.59
C GLU A 82 -11.73 0.31 -16.54
N PHE A 83 -12.28 1.52 -16.75
CA PHE A 83 -12.16 2.62 -15.78
C PHE A 83 -13.41 2.72 -14.90
N THR A 84 -13.31 2.28 -13.64
CA THR A 84 -14.39 2.28 -12.66
C THR A 84 -14.21 3.44 -11.68
N VAL A 85 -15.18 4.37 -11.64
CA VAL A 85 -15.18 5.48 -10.67
C VAL A 85 -16.22 5.24 -9.59
N LEU A 86 -15.79 5.15 -8.33
CA LEU A 86 -16.67 4.95 -7.17
C LEU A 86 -16.71 6.21 -6.31
N ARG A 87 -17.90 6.77 -6.06
CA ARG A 87 -18.07 8.01 -5.29
C ARG A 87 -18.61 7.73 -3.90
N LEU A 88 -17.84 8.14 -2.88
CA LEU A 88 -18.30 8.14 -1.49
C LEU A 88 -18.84 9.52 -1.13
N GLN A 89 -20.02 9.55 -0.49
CA GLN A 89 -20.71 10.79 -0.15
C GLN A 89 -19.94 11.68 0.84
N GLN A 90 -19.15 11.07 1.71
CA GLN A 90 -18.41 11.76 2.78
C GLN A 90 -17.01 11.19 2.86
N ASN A 91 -16.03 12.07 3.12
CA ASN A 91 -14.67 11.66 3.39
C ASN A 91 -14.62 10.82 4.67
N GLY A 92 -14.30 9.53 4.53
CA GLY A 92 -14.18 8.59 5.63
C GLY A 92 -12.77 8.06 5.84
N GLY A 93 -11.79 8.59 5.11
CA GLY A 93 -10.38 8.23 5.21
C GLY A 93 -9.99 7.09 4.28
N LEU A 94 -8.67 6.98 4.06
CA LEU A 94 -8.08 6.10 3.06
C LEU A 94 -8.50 4.63 3.22
N ALA A 95 -8.45 4.06 4.43
CA ALA A 95 -8.88 2.68 4.67
C ALA A 95 -10.32 2.40 4.21
N ARG A 96 -11.26 3.32 4.48
CA ARG A 96 -12.65 3.17 4.04
C ARG A 96 -12.76 3.24 2.52
N ALA A 97 -12.08 4.20 1.91
CA ALA A 97 -12.06 4.35 0.45
C ALA A 97 -11.49 3.11 -0.24
N LEU A 98 -10.33 2.63 0.22
CA LEU A 98 -9.69 1.43 -0.34
C LEU A 98 -10.53 0.17 -0.16
N ASN A 99 -11.23 0.00 0.98
CA ASN A 99 -12.13 -1.13 1.17
C ASN A 99 -13.36 -1.07 0.23
N ALA A 100 -13.91 0.11 0.02
CA ALA A 100 -15.01 0.29 -0.93
C ALA A 100 -14.55 -0.04 -2.36
N GLY A 101 -13.37 0.43 -2.76
CA GLY A 101 -12.79 0.11 -4.07
C GLY A 101 -12.43 -1.37 -4.22
N LEU A 102 -11.90 -2.02 -3.17
CA LEU A 102 -11.64 -3.47 -3.16
C LEU A 102 -12.91 -4.29 -3.42
N GLY A 103 -14.07 -3.79 -3.01
CA GLY A 103 -15.37 -4.40 -3.27
C GLY A 103 -15.73 -4.48 -4.75
N VAL A 104 -15.18 -3.60 -5.59
CA VAL A 104 -15.46 -3.54 -7.03
C VAL A 104 -14.27 -3.95 -7.90
N CYS A 105 -13.09 -4.21 -7.31
CA CYS A 105 -11.99 -4.82 -8.04
C CYS A 105 -12.36 -6.24 -8.48
N THR A 106 -12.21 -6.57 -9.76
CA THR A 106 -12.64 -7.86 -10.32
C THR A 106 -11.49 -8.80 -10.66
N ARG A 107 -10.25 -8.32 -10.63
CA ARG A 107 -9.10 -9.07 -11.13
C ARG A 107 -8.34 -9.82 -10.02
N SER A 108 -7.52 -10.78 -10.43
CA SER A 108 -6.79 -11.69 -9.54
C SER A 108 -5.65 -11.03 -8.76
N VAL A 109 -5.09 -9.95 -9.28
CA VAL A 109 -4.05 -9.14 -8.64
C VAL A 109 -4.58 -7.73 -8.42
N ILE A 110 -4.41 -7.22 -7.20
CA ILE A 110 -4.71 -5.84 -6.83
C ILE A 110 -3.39 -5.11 -6.70
N MET A 111 -3.20 -4.07 -7.51
CA MET A 111 -2.06 -3.17 -7.41
C MET A 111 -2.50 -1.86 -6.76
N ARG A 112 -1.81 -1.45 -5.70
CA ARG A 112 -2.06 -0.17 -5.06
C ARG A 112 -1.39 0.96 -5.82
N MET A 113 -2.01 2.13 -5.84
CA MET A 113 -1.40 3.37 -6.30
C MET A 113 -2.05 4.57 -5.61
N ASP A 114 -1.26 5.57 -5.23
CA ASP A 114 -1.75 6.85 -4.70
C ASP A 114 -2.04 7.84 -5.84
N SER A 115 -3.00 8.74 -5.61
CA SER A 115 -3.48 9.70 -6.64
C SER A 115 -2.44 10.74 -7.05
N ASP A 116 -1.33 10.86 -6.34
CA ASP A 116 -0.26 11.82 -6.60
C ASP A 116 1.08 11.18 -7.01
N ASP A 117 1.15 9.84 -7.00
CA ASP A 117 2.32 9.05 -7.34
C ASP A 117 2.45 8.79 -8.84
N ILE A 118 3.66 8.44 -9.30
CA ILE A 118 3.97 8.16 -10.71
C ILE A 118 4.51 6.74 -10.83
N CYS A 119 3.83 5.88 -11.59
CA CYS A 119 4.34 4.55 -11.92
C CYS A 119 5.43 4.64 -12.99
N LEU A 120 6.52 3.90 -12.81
CA LEU A 120 7.50 3.73 -13.88
C LEU A 120 6.95 2.77 -14.95
N PRO A 121 7.34 2.93 -16.24
CA PRO A 121 6.66 2.27 -17.36
C PRO A 121 6.58 0.74 -17.30
N ASP A 122 7.47 0.10 -16.56
CA ASP A 122 7.59 -1.36 -16.46
C ASP A 122 7.05 -1.95 -15.15
N ARG A 123 6.44 -1.12 -14.28
CA ARG A 123 5.96 -1.58 -12.96
C ARG A 123 4.98 -2.75 -13.06
N ILE A 124 3.89 -2.57 -13.81
CA ILE A 124 2.83 -3.59 -13.88
C ILE A 124 3.40 -4.89 -14.43
N GLN A 125 4.20 -4.82 -15.51
CA GLN A 125 4.83 -5.99 -16.10
C GLN A 125 5.72 -6.73 -15.08
N VAL A 126 6.65 -6.01 -14.44
CA VAL A 126 7.63 -6.59 -13.53
C VAL A 126 6.97 -7.23 -12.29
N GLU A 127 5.99 -6.56 -11.68
CA GLU A 127 5.29 -7.09 -10.49
C GLU A 127 4.40 -8.30 -10.82
N VAL A 128 3.73 -8.30 -11.99
CA VAL A 128 2.89 -9.42 -12.45
C VAL A 128 3.73 -10.63 -12.81
N GLU A 129 4.76 -10.47 -13.63
CA GLU A 129 5.66 -11.57 -14.02
C GLU A 129 6.30 -12.22 -12.78
N PHE A 130 6.65 -11.42 -11.77
CA PHE A 130 7.18 -11.94 -10.51
C PHE A 130 6.15 -12.83 -9.79
N LEU A 131 4.90 -12.37 -9.65
CA LEU A 131 3.84 -13.17 -9.02
C LEU A 131 3.49 -14.42 -9.85
N GLU A 132 3.55 -14.37 -11.17
CA GLU A 132 3.28 -15.54 -12.02
C GLU A 132 4.35 -16.62 -11.86
N THR A 133 5.61 -16.20 -11.75
CA THR A 133 6.76 -17.12 -11.61
C THR A 133 6.99 -17.62 -10.18
N HIS A 134 6.34 -16.99 -9.18
CA HIS A 134 6.47 -17.32 -7.75
C HIS A 134 5.09 -17.52 -7.10
N PRO A 135 4.42 -18.66 -7.32
CA PRO A 135 3.07 -18.93 -6.81
C PRO A 135 2.98 -18.92 -5.27
N GLU A 136 4.09 -19.18 -4.57
CA GLU A 136 4.17 -19.14 -3.11
C GLU A 136 4.17 -17.73 -2.52
N ILE A 137 4.41 -16.70 -3.35
CA ILE A 137 4.39 -15.29 -2.93
C ILE A 137 2.98 -14.74 -3.10
N GLY A 138 2.46 -14.17 -2.02
CA GLY A 138 1.12 -13.56 -1.99
C GLY A 138 1.12 -12.05 -2.16
N LEU A 139 2.21 -11.39 -1.77
CA LEU A 139 2.41 -9.96 -1.88
C LEU A 139 3.80 -9.67 -2.42
N VAL A 140 3.87 -8.83 -3.43
CA VAL A 140 5.12 -8.22 -3.90
C VAL A 140 5.06 -6.72 -3.74
N ALA A 141 6.19 -6.12 -3.41
CA ALA A 141 6.39 -4.67 -3.39
C ALA A 141 7.68 -4.32 -4.13
N SER A 142 7.96 -3.04 -4.32
CA SER A 142 9.19 -2.58 -4.96
C SER A 142 9.93 -1.57 -4.08
N TRP A 143 11.14 -1.20 -4.47
CA TRP A 143 11.71 0.06 -3.99
C TRP A 143 10.97 1.24 -4.63
N ALA A 144 11.10 2.41 -4.00
CA ALA A 144 10.49 3.64 -4.50
C ALA A 144 11.47 4.81 -4.45
N GLU A 145 11.21 5.83 -5.27
CA GLU A 145 11.91 7.10 -5.21
C GLU A 145 10.93 8.17 -4.68
N GLU A 146 11.23 8.77 -3.54
CA GLU A 146 10.47 9.93 -3.04
C GLU A 146 10.93 11.19 -3.77
N PHE A 147 10.00 12.03 -4.22
CA PHE A 147 10.30 13.35 -4.79
C PHE A 147 9.42 14.43 -4.15
N TYR A 148 9.91 15.66 -4.12
CA TYR A 148 9.25 16.78 -3.44
C TYR A 148 8.64 17.77 -4.43
N HIS A 149 7.47 18.31 -4.10
CA HIS A 149 6.77 19.30 -4.93
C HIS A 149 7.63 20.57 -5.17
N GLU A 150 8.31 21.03 -4.13
CA GLU A 150 9.13 22.25 -4.14
C GLU A 150 10.48 22.06 -4.82
N ASN A 151 10.97 20.82 -4.88
CA ASN A 151 12.24 20.50 -5.53
C ASN A 151 12.22 19.06 -6.09
N PRO A 152 11.68 18.87 -7.30
CA PRO A 152 11.63 17.55 -7.94
C PRO A 152 13.01 16.91 -8.18
N SER A 153 14.09 17.72 -8.18
CA SER A 153 15.47 17.21 -8.32
C SER A 153 16.04 16.63 -7.04
N SER A 154 15.44 16.94 -5.88
CA SER A 154 15.76 16.28 -4.63
C SER A 154 14.94 15.00 -4.52
N THR A 155 15.59 13.88 -4.82
CA THR A 155 14.97 12.56 -4.71
C THR A 155 15.60 11.73 -3.59
N ARG A 156 14.81 10.80 -3.03
CA ARG A 156 15.27 9.91 -1.97
C ARG A 156 14.86 8.48 -2.26
N LEU A 157 15.84 7.60 -2.30
CA LEU A 157 15.60 6.18 -2.47
C LEU A 157 15.03 5.54 -1.19
N ARG A 158 13.91 4.84 -1.34
CA ARG A 158 13.26 4.02 -0.32
C ARG A 158 13.54 2.55 -0.61
N VAL A 159 14.61 2.04 0.01
CA VAL A 159 14.97 0.63 -0.05
C VAL A 159 14.40 -0.15 1.14
N ALA A 160 14.10 -1.43 0.88
CA ALA A 160 13.69 -2.40 1.89
C ALA A 160 14.36 -3.75 1.63
N PRO A 161 14.51 -4.62 2.65
CA PRO A 161 14.97 -5.99 2.46
C PRO A 161 14.07 -6.75 1.50
N THR A 162 14.65 -7.66 0.72
CA THR A 162 13.96 -8.32 -0.41
C THR A 162 13.24 -9.61 -0.03
N VAL A 163 13.88 -10.45 0.79
CA VAL A 163 13.37 -11.78 1.14
C VAL A 163 12.41 -11.73 2.34
N HIS A 164 11.41 -12.62 2.34
CA HIS A 164 10.33 -12.66 3.32
C HIS A 164 10.80 -12.54 4.77
N ASP A 165 11.76 -13.37 5.21
CA ASP A 165 12.18 -13.37 6.62
C ASP A 165 12.80 -12.03 7.02
N ALA A 166 13.59 -11.41 6.14
CA ALA A 166 14.18 -10.10 6.39
C ALA A 166 13.11 -8.99 6.41
N VAL A 167 12.10 -9.08 5.54
CA VAL A 167 10.92 -8.20 5.55
C VAL A 167 10.18 -8.34 6.88
N VAL A 168 9.86 -9.56 7.31
CA VAL A 168 9.17 -9.83 8.58
C VAL A 168 9.96 -9.28 9.76
N GLN A 169 11.28 -9.51 9.80
CA GLN A 169 12.14 -8.95 10.84
C GLN A 169 12.09 -7.43 10.84
N ALA A 170 12.18 -6.78 9.68
CA ALA A 170 12.11 -5.33 9.57
C ALA A 170 10.74 -4.77 9.99
N LEU A 171 9.64 -5.47 9.65
CA LEU A 171 8.27 -5.13 10.04
C LEU A 171 8.05 -5.21 11.57
N ARG A 172 8.92 -5.86 12.35
CA ARG A 172 8.84 -5.77 13.82
C ARG A 172 9.31 -4.42 14.38
N TRP A 173 10.05 -3.65 13.58
CA TRP A 173 10.65 -2.37 14.00
C TRP A 173 9.97 -1.16 13.39
N ARG A 174 9.59 -1.23 12.11
CA ARG A 174 8.92 -0.15 11.38
C ARG A 174 8.19 -0.65 10.15
N ASN A 175 7.25 0.15 9.65
CA ASN A 175 6.67 -0.08 8.33
C ASN A 175 7.71 0.23 7.24
N ILE A 176 8.19 -0.81 6.57
CA ILE A 176 9.22 -0.73 5.51
C ILE A 176 8.64 -0.84 4.10
N ILE A 177 7.41 -1.34 3.98
CA ILE A 177 6.76 -1.53 2.69
C ILE A 177 6.19 -0.18 2.24
N VAL A 178 6.53 0.24 1.03
CA VAL A 178 5.96 1.45 0.43
C VAL A 178 4.57 1.09 -0.07
N HIS A 179 3.53 1.54 0.62
CA HIS A 179 2.13 1.17 0.33
C HIS A 179 1.72 1.27 -1.14
N PRO A 180 2.02 2.36 -1.87
CA PRO A 180 1.65 2.48 -3.28
C PRO A 180 2.50 1.60 -4.22
N SER A 181 3.55 0.93 -3.74
CA SER A 181 4.35 -0.02 -4.54
C SER A 181 3.82 -1.46 -4.54
N VAL A 182 2.73 -1.74 -3.82
CA VAL A 182 2.30 -3.11 -3.58
C VAL A 182 1.45 -3.67 -4.72
N ALA A 183 1.75 -4.90 -5.14
CA ALA A 183 0.85 -5.80 -5.84
C ALA A 183 0.56 -7.02 -4.96
N ILE A 184 -0.72 -7.36 -4.78
CA ILE A 184 -1.16 -8.45 -3.90
C ILE A 184 -2.19 -9.32 -4.61
N ARG A 185 -2.13 -10.65 -4.40
CA ARG A 185 -3.20 -11.54 -4.88
C ARG A 185 -4.50 -11.19 -4.16
N ALA A 186 -5.56 -10.95 -4.92
CA ALA A 186 -6.82 -10.43 -4.41
C ALA A 186 -7.41 -11.29 -3.29
N HIS A 187 -7.28 -12.62 -3.38
CA HIS A 187 -7.83 -13.52 -2.36
C HIS A 187 -7.17 -13.35 -0.98
N PHE A 188 -5.87 -13.02 -0.90
CA PHE A 188 -5.21 -12.74 0.38
C PHE A 188 -5.73 -11.44 0.99
N LEU A 189 -5.89 -10.39 0.18
CA LEU A 189 -6.43 -9.11 0.64
C LEU A 189 -7.87 -9.25 1.16
N ARG A 190 -8.70 -10.03 0.46
CA ARG A 190 -10.08 -10.32 0.86
C ARG A 190 -10.16 -11.19 2.11
N SER A 191 -9.31 -12.22 2.22
CA SER A 191 -9.26 -13.08 3.41
C SER A 191 -8.80 -12.32 4.67
N ALA A 192 -8.04 -11.24 4.47
CA ALA A 192 -7.66 -10.31 5.52
C ALA A 192 -8.71 -9.20 5.77
N GLU A 193 -9.89 -9.25 5.15
CA GLU A 193 -10.95 -8.23 5.29
C GLU A 193 -10.49 -6.81 4.91
N GLY A 194 -9.48 -6.69 4.05
CA GLY A 194 -8.94 -5.41 3.60
C GLY A 194 -8.24 -4.60 4.69
N TYR A 195 -8.40 -3.28 4.63
CA TYR A 195 -7.73 -2.29 5.49
C TYR A 195 -8.52 -2.05 6.77
N ASN A 196 -7.86 -2.17 7.92
CA ASN A 196 -8.48 -1.88 9.21
C ASN A 196 -8.35 -0.40 9.56
N SER A 197 -9.47 0.30 9.72
CA SER A 197 -9.49 1.72 10.10
C SER A 197 -9.20 1.96 11.59
N LYS A 198 -9.14 0.91 12.42
CA LYS A 198 -8.95 0.99 13.87
C LYS A 198 -7.73 1.81 14.30
N PHE A 199 -6.67 1.79 13.51
CA PHE A 199 -5.40 2.44 13.85
C PHE A 199 -5.09 3.70 13.02
N GLY A 200 -6.07 4.28 12.33
CA GLY A 200 -5.88 5.51 11.55
C GLY A 200 -4.79 5.34 10.50
N LEU A 201 -3.74 6.18 10.54
CA LEU A 201 -2.59 6.24 9.61
C LEU A 201 -1.61 5.04 9.67
N LEU A 202 -2.05 3.91 10.23
CA LEU A 202 -1.30 2.65 10.34
C LEU A 202 -2.05 1.51 9.66
N GLU A 203 -3.02 1.82 8.80
CA GLU A 203 -3.91 0.89 8.14
C GLU A 203 -3.17 -0.10 7.22
N ASP A 204 -2.12 0.36 6.56
CA ASP A 204 -1.27 -0.46 5.70
C ASP A 204 -0.36 -1.37 6.55
N TYR A 205 0.23 -0.82 7.60
CA TYR A 205 1.11 -1.57 8.49
C TYR A 205 0.36 -2.68 9.24
N ASP A 206 -0.86 -2.38 9.70
CA ASP A 206 -1.78 -3.36 10.27
C ASP A 206 -2.05 -4.51 9.28
N LEU A 207 -2.37 -4.17 8.03
CA LEU A 207 -2.62 -5.16 6.98
C LEU A 207 -1.40 -6.05 6.72
N TRP A 208 -0.20 -5.48 6.61
CA TRP A 208 1.02 -6.25 6.39
C TRP A 208 1.26 -7.27 7.51
N ILE A 209 1.09 -6.86 8.77
CA ILE A 209 1.30 -7.77 9.90
C ILE A 209 0.23 -8.86 9.94
N ARG A 210 -1.05 -8.53 9.68
CA ARG A 210 -2.11 -9.55 9.63
C ARG A 210 -1.90 -10.58 8.54
N LEU A 211 -1.44 -10.16 7.36
CA LEU A 211 -1.10 -11.06 6.26
C LEU A 211 0.09 -11.96 6.63
N VAL A 212 1.13 -11.42 7.27
CA VAL A 212 2.26 -12.23 7.78
C VAL A 212 1.80 -13.26 8.81
N LEU A 213 0.95 -12.85 9.76
CA LEU A 213 0.38 -13.75 10.77
C LEU A 213 -0.52 -14.84 10.16
N ALA A 214 -1.15 -14.55 9.01
CA ALA A 214 -1.91 -15.52 8.22
C ALA A 214 -1.02 -16.42 7.33
N GLY A 215 0.32 -16.30 7.40
CA GLY A 215 1.27 -17.12 6.65
C GLY A 215 1.55 -16.65 5.22
N VAL A 216 1.10 -15.44 4.84
CA VAL A 216 1.32 -14.91 3.50
C VAL A 216 2.79 -14.51 3.32
N ARG A 217 3.44 -15.08 2.29
CA ARG A 217 4.84 -14.76 1.97
C ARG A 217 4.94 -13.52 1.11
N PHE A 218 5.95 -12.71 1.42
CA PHE A 218 6.20 -11.40 0.80
C PHE A 218 7.53 -11.41 0.06
N HIS A 219 7.62 -10.62 -1.01
CA HIS A 219 8.88 -10.28 -1.65
C HIS A 219 8.96 -8.77 -1.92
N VAL A 220 10.15 -8.19 -1.83
CA VAL A 220 10.40 -6.82 -2.32
C VAL A 220 11.39 -6.88 -3.47
N ILE A 221 10.94 -6.49 -4.65
CA ILE A 221 11.78 -6.41 -5.85
C ILE A 221 12.79 -5.27 -5.64
N PRO A 222 14.11 -5.52 -5.76
CA PRO A 222 15.15 -4.52 -5.55
C PRO A 222 15.30 -3.58 -6.77
N LYS A 223 14.18 -3.00 -7.20
CA LYS A 223 14.06 -2.10 -8.33
C LYS A 223 13.09 -0.99 -7.96
N VAL A 224 13.44 0.24 -8.35
CA VAL A 224 12.49 1.35 -8.27
C VAL A 224 11.45 1.14 -9.36
N LEU A 225 10.18 1.03 -8.99
CA LEU A 225 9.06 0.91 -9.94
C LEU A 225 8.01 2.01 -9.76
N ILE A 226 8.15 2.83 -8.72
CA ILE A 226 7.25 3.94 -8.44
C ILE A 226 8.01 5.13 -7.88
N LYS A 227 7.60 6.32 -8.30
CA LYS A 227 8.00 7.58 -7.68
C LYS A 227 6.87 8.08 -6.80
N SER A 228 7.15 8.23 -5.51
CA SER A 228 6.16 8.66 -4.54
C SER A 228 6.29 10.15 -4.23
N ARG A 229 5.18 10.88 -4.33
CA ARG A 229 5.18 12.31 -4.04
C ARG A 229 5.15 12.52 -2.53
N THR A 230 6.11 13.29 -2.03
CA THR A 230 6.20 13.59 -0.60
C THR A 230 6.05 15.09 -0.36
N GLY A 231 5.22 15.46 0.63
CA GLY A 231 5.07 16.83 1.13
C GLY A 231 5.47 17.01 2.60
N MET A 232 5.74 18.24 3.00
CA MET A 232 6.08 18.62 4.38
C MET A 232 4.98 18.24 5.41
N GLY A 233 3.72 18.19 4.99
CA GLY A 233 2.56 17.88 5.85
C GLY A 233 2.51 16.44 6.38
N LEU A 234 3.27 15.49 5.83
CA LEU A 234 3.33 14.10 6.33
C LEU A 234 3.95 14.02 7.73
N ASN A 235 4.91 14.89 8.05
CA ASN A 235 5.58 14.91 9.36
C ASN A 235 4.69 15.51 10.46
N GLU A 236 3.83 16.47 10.08
CA GLU A 236 2.90 17.13 11.01
C GLU A 236 1.80 16.18 11.47
N ARG A 237 1.27 15.35 10.56
CA ARG A 237 0.20 14.38 10.85
C ARG A 237 0.64 13.22 11.77
N ARG A 238 1.94 12.92 11.84
CA ARG A 238 2.50 11.76 12.55
C ARG A 238 3.17 12.14 13.88
N GLY A 239 2.55 13.02 14.67
CA GLY A 239 3.11 13.52 15.94
C GLY A 239 2.06 13.82 17.01
N GLY A 240 2.53 14.07 18.24
CA GLY A 240 1.68 14.40 19.38
C GLY A 240 1.07 13.19 20.12
N TRP A 241 0.52 13.46 21.30
CA TRP A 241 0.05 12.43 22.24
C TRP A 241 -1.03 11.51 21.65
N ARG A 242 -1.94 12.04 20.84
CA ARG A 242 -2.97 11.23 20.18
C ARG A 242 -2.37 10.19 19.23
N TYR A 243 -1.31 10.55 18.51
CA TYR A 243 -0.64 9.63 17.60
C TYR A 243 0.19 8.60 18.37
N VAL A 244 0.94 9.04 19.40
CA VAL A 244 1.71 8.14 20.28
C VAL A 244 0.81 7.10 20.93
N THR A 245 -0.30 7.52 21.55
CA THR A 245 -1.23 6.60 22.20
C THR A 245 -1.81 5.58 21.22
N ASN A 246 -2.08 5.98 19.97
CA ASN A 246 -2.51 5.08 18.91
C ASN A 246 -1.40 4.09 18.48
N GLU A 247 -0.15 4.54 18.29
CA GLU A 247 0.99 3.66 18.02
C GLU A 247 1.23 2.66 19.16
N VAL A 248 1.10 3.08 20.42
CA VAL A 248 1.20 2.17 21.59
C VAL A 248 0.10 1.12 21.56
N ARG A 249 -1.15 1.50 21.29
CA ARG A 249 -2.28 0.56 21.16
C ARG A 249 -2.07 -0.42 20.02
N PHE A 250 -1.58 0.05 18.87
CA PHE A 250 -1.21 -0.78 17.73
C PHE A 250 -0.14 -1.81 18.12
N ARG A 251 0.96 -1.38 18.75
CA ARG A 251 2.03 -2.30 19.17
C ARG A 251 1.56 -3.28 20.24
N LEU A 252 0.72 -2.85 21.18
CA LEU A 252 0.14 -3.73 22.19
C LEU A 252 -0.78 -4.78 21.55
N HIS A 253 -1.53 -4.41 20.51
CA HIS A 253 -2.35 -5.35 19.75
C HIS A 253 -1.49 -6.45 19.11
N PHE A 254 -0.38 -6.09 18.48
CA PHE A 254 0.52 -7.05 17.84
C PHE A 254 1.49 -7.77 18.77
N LEU A 255 1.72 -7.25 19.98
CA LEU A 255 2.30 -8.03 21.09
C LEU A 255 1.35 -9.16 21.50
N LYS A 256 0.06 -8.85 21.70
CA LYS A 256 -0.96 -9.85 22.06
C LYS A 256 -1.19 -10.89 20.97
N ALA A 257 -1.04 -10.50 19.70
CA ALA A 257 -1.13 -11.41 18.57
C ALA A 257 0.15 -12.26 18.34
N GLY A 258 1.17 -12.11 19.18
CA GLY A 258 2.42 -12.90 19.08
C GLY A 258 3.39 -12.45 17.98
N PHE A 259 3.12 -11.34 17.30
CA PHE A 259 4.01 -10.82 16.25
C PHE A 259 5.26 -10.15 16.84
N LEU A 260 5.09 -9.40 17.92
CA LEU A 260 6.16 -8.76 18.68
C LEU A 260 6.48 -9.54 19.95
N SER A 261 7.75 -9.65 20.31
CA SER A 261 8.15 -10.03 21.67
C SER A 261 7.96 -8.87 22.65
N PHE A 262 7.90 -9.17 23.94
CA PHE A 262 7.81 -8.15 24.98
C PHE A 262 8.97 -7.15 24.93
N ASN A 263 10.20 -7.63 24.68
CA ASN A 263 11.38 -6.77 24.56
C ASN A 263 11.30 -5.86 23.32
N GLN A 264 10.85 -6.39 22.18
CA GLN A 264 10.63 -5.58 20.97
C GLN A 264 9.56 -4.51 21.20
N PHE A 265 8.46 -4.87 21.85
CA PHE A 265 7.42 -3.92 22.22
C PHE A 265 7.99 -2.78 23.08
N LEU A 266 8.76 -3.08 24.12
CA LEU A 266 9.35 -2.06 25.00
C LEU A 266 10.31 -1.14 24.25
N VAL A 267 11.25 -1.71 23.49
CA VAL A 267 12.28 -0.93 22.77
C VAL A 267 11.64 -0.03 21.72
N VAL A 268 10.81 -0.59 20.83
CA VAL A 268 10.19 0.18 19.75
C VAL A 268 9.26 1.24 20.32
N THR A 269 8.47 0.92 21.33
CA THR A 269 7.56 1.89 21.94
C THR A 269 8.31 3.05 22.56
N THR A 270 9.41 2.79 23.27
CA THR A 270 10.21 3.83 23.93
C THR A 270 10.89 4.73 22.89
N LEU A 271 11.57 4.15 21.90
CA LEU A 271 12.26 4.89 20.84
C LEU A 271 11.32 5.81 20.07
N TYR A 272 10.17 5.28 19.62
CA TYR A 272 9.23 6.07 18.84
C TYR A 272 8.47 7.08 19.69
N THR A 273 8.11 6.76 20.94
CA THR A 273 7.46 7.75 21.82
C THR A 273 8.35 8.97 22.01
N GLY A 274 9.63 8.77 22.33
CA GLY A 274 10.60 9.86 22.44
C GLY A 274 10.68 10.68 21.16
N PHE A 275 10.81 10.01 20.01
CA PHE A 275 10.89 10.69 18.71
C PHE A 275 9.62 11.49 18.37
N ARG A 276 8.42 10.94 18.60
CA ARG A 276 7.13 11.56 18.25
C ARG A 276 6.78 12.77 19.11
N MET A 277 7.38 12.88 20.29
CA MET A 277 7.23 14.01 21.21
C MET A 277 8.10 15.22 20.83
N ILE A 278 9.06 15.04 19.92
CA ILE A 278 9.84 16.13 19.36
C ILE A 278 8.94 16.97 18.43
N SER A 279 9.03 18.30 18.51
CA SER A 279 8.23 19.22 17.68
C SER A 279 8.40 18.93 16.18
N GLY A 280 7.37 19.19 15.37
CA GLY A 280 7.40 18.89 13.93
C GLY A 280 8.61 19.49 13.22
N SER A 281 8.95 20.75 13.54
CA SER A 281 10.10 21.47 12.98
C SER A 281 11.45 20.84 13.37
N LEU A 282 11.59 20.36 14.60
CA LEU A 282 12.83 19.72 15.08
C LEU A 282 12.96 18.28 14.53
N ARG A 283 11.86 17.54 14.37
CA ARG A 283 11.87 16.28 13.62
C ARG A 283 12.26 16.48 12.16
N GLY A 284 11.74 17.52 11.51
CA GLY A 284 12.14 17.89 10.15
C GLY A 284 13.65 18.13 10.03
N ARG A 285 14.23 18.85 11.00
CA ARG A 285 15.68 19.09 11.09
C ARG A 285 16.52 17.86 11.40
N MET A 286 16.09 17.01 12.34
CA MET A 286 16.78 15.75 12.64
C MET A 286 16.76 14.81 11.44
N TYR A 287 15.62 14.75 10.75
CA TYR A 287 15.55 14.04 9.49
C TYR A 287 16.51 14.64 8.47
N ALA A 288 16.56 15.97 8.30
CA ALA A 288 17.53 16.63 7.41
C ALA A 288 19.00 16.32 7.76
N PHE A 289 19.33 16.20 9.04
CA PHE A 289 20.68 15.89 9.52
C PHE A 289 21.11 14.44 9.27
N VAL A 290 20.19 13.49 9.38
CA VAL A 290 20.42 12.06 9.02
C VAL A 290 20.30 11.84 7.51
N ARG A 291 19.87 12.86 6.74
CA ARG A 291 19.67 12.84 5.28
C ARG A 291 20.89 13.35 4.49
N ASN A 292 21.90 13.93 5.15
CA ASN A 292 23.23 14.21 4.58
C ASN A 292 24.22 13.13 5.04
#